data_AF-A0A259H8X5-F1
#
_entry.id   AF-A0A259H8X5-F1
#
_cell.length_a   1.000
_cell.length_b   1.000
_cell.length_c   1.000
_cell.angle_alpha   90.00
_cell.angle_beta   90.00
_cell.angle_gamma   90.00
#
_symmetry.space_group_name_H-M   'P 1'
#
loop_
_entity.id
_entity.type
_entity.pdbx_description
1 polymer ?
#
loop_
_entity_poly.entity_id
_entity_poly.type
_entity_poly.pdbx_seq_one_letter_code
_entity_poly.pdbx_strand_id
1 'polypeptide(L)'
;MKQTSIALSLALLLAGCTQSSVPVARKPVVQKVAPKPVVKKTAPVAKKQLPPPPKKNIKLREIDDKNFNSDYMYPEDKKATPKTVEKAPAPSEPATASSGMSKEECIAMITQEKFDKYTAMFGSEEASIKRCNMLKAMQ
;
A
#
# COMPACT_ATOMS: atom_id res chain seq x y z
N MET A 1 -40.31 5.41 -38.02
CA MET A 1 -39.43 4.25 -38.29
C MET A 1 -37.99 4.52 -37.80
N LYS A 2 -37.79 4.80 -36.50
CA LYS A 2 -36.44 5.09 -35.94
C LYS A 2 -36.07 4.19 -34.74
N GLN A 3 -36.99 3.36 -34.27
CA GLN A 3 -36.76 2.46 -33.13
C GLN A 3 -36.33 1.04 -33.54
N THR A 4 -36.50 0.67 -34.82
CA THR A 4 -36.10 -0.65 -35.34
C THR A 4 -34.59 -0.77 -35.60
N SER A 5 -33.87 0.35 -35.69
CA SER A 5 -32.43 0.37 -35.97
C SER A 5 -31.56 0.04 -34.76
N ILE A 6 -32.07 0.22 -33.53
CA ILE A 6 -31.31 -0.03 -32.29
C ILE A 6 -31.32 -1.52 -31.92
N ALA A 7 -32.36 -2.26 -32.32
CA ALA A 7 -32.47 -3.69 -32.03
C ALA A 7 -31.47 -4.55 -32.82
N LEU A 8 -31.06 -4.10 -34.02
CA LEU A 8 -30.17 -4.87 -34.90
C LEU A 8 -28.70 -4.84 -34.42
N SER A 9 -28.26 -3.75 -33.79
CA SER A 9 -26.88 -3.61 -33.28
C SER A 9 -26.64 -4.39 -31.99
N LEU A 10 -27.67 -4.68 -31.20
CA LEU A 10 -27.53 -5.47 -29.96
C LEU A 10 -27.37 -6.98 -30.25
N ALA A 11 -27.94 -7.48 -31.36
CA ALA A 11 -27.85 -8.90 -31.73
C ALA A 11 -26.46 -9.32 -32.22
N LEU A 12 -25.66 -8.39 -32.77
CA LEU A 12 -24.30 -8.70 -33.26
C LEU A 12 -23.28 -8.90 -32.13
N LEU A 13 -23.53 -8.39 -30.92
CA LEU A 13 -22.58 -8.43 -29.80
C LEU A 13 -22.59 -9.77 -29.03
N LEU A 14 -23.61 -10.62 -29.19
CA LEU A 14 -23.70 -11.91 -28.47
C LEU A 14 -23.13 -13.12 -29.22
N ALA A 15 -22.70 -12.98 -30.48
CA ALA A 15 -22.19 -14.10 -31.27
C ALA A 15 -20.67 -14.39 -31.07
N GLY A 16 -19.97 -13.63 -30.24
CA GLY A 16 -18.50 -13.68 -30.11
C GLY A 16 -17.92 -14.64 -29.07
N CYS A 17 -18.73 -15.22 -28.17
CA CYS A 17 -18.23 -16.11 -27.11
C CYS A 17 -18.46 -17.59 -27.46
N THR A 18 -17.69 -18.14 -28.41
CA THR A 18 -17.51 -19.60 -28.48
C THR A 18 -16.05 -19.94 -28.22
N GLN A 19 -15.82 -20.51 -27.05
CA GLN A 19 -14.51 -20.98 -26.60
C GLN A 19 -14.16 -22.23 -27.42
N SER A 20 -13.39 -22.04 -28.49
CA SER A 20 -12.80 -23.13 -29.26
C SER A 20 -11.77 -23.85 -28.38
N SER A 21 -12.23 -24.88 -27.66
CA SER A 21 -11.34 -25.83 -27.00
C SER A 21 -10.81 -26.79 -28.06
N VAL A 22 -9.57 -26.58 -28.45
CA VAL A 22 -8.85 -27.51 -29.33
C VAL A 22 -8.75 -28.87 -28.63
N PRO A 23 -9.19 -29.99 -29.24
CA PRO A 23 -8.94 -31.30 -28.67
C PRO A 23 -7.44 -31.57 -28.74
N VAL A 24 -6.76 -31.48 -27.59
CA VAL A 24 -5.37 -31.92 -27.45
C VAL A 24 -5.35 -33.42 -27.68
N ALA A 25 -4.83 -33.84 -28.84
CA ALA A 25 -4.60 -35.22 -29.19
C ALA A 25 -3.68 -35.88 -28.15
N ARG A 26 -4.23 -36.76 -27.32
CA ARG A 26 -3.46 -37.59 -26.40
C ARG A 26 -2.79 -38.70 -27.21
N LYS A 27 -1.46 -38.61 -27.37
CA LYS A 27 -0.66 -39.77 -27.82
C LYS A 27 -0.74 -40.86 -26.74
N PRO A 28 -0.91 -42.15 -27.10
CA PRO A 28 -0.84 -43.23 -26.13
C PRO A 28 0.57 -43.27 -25.54
N VAL A 29 0.63 -43.17 -24.22
CA VAL A 29 1.85 -43.36 -23.43
C VAL A 29 2.25 -44.83 -23.55
N VAL A 30 3.31 -45.09 -24.31
CA VAL A 30 4.04 -46.36 -24.22
C VAL A 30 4.61 -46.43 -22.80
N GLN A 31 4.07 -47.36 -22.02
CA GLN A 31 4.53 -47.68 -20.68
C GLN A 31 5.95 -48.26 -20.78
N LYS A 32 6.97 -47.39 -20.78
CA LYS A 32 8.35 -47.83 -20.55
C LYS A 32 8.49 -48.13 -19.07
N VAL A 33 8.63 -49.42 -18.79
CA VAL A 33 9.01 -49.99 -17.49
C VAL A 33 10.12 -49.15 -16.87
N ALA A 34 9.89 -48.72 -15.64
CA ALA A 34 10.78 -47.86 -14.88
C ALA A 34 12.17 -48.49 -14.73
N PRO A 35 13.27 -47.81 -15.12
CA PRO A 35 14.56 -48.07 -14.51
C PRO A 35 14.50 -47.54 -13.07
N LYS A 36 14.86 -48.39 -12.11
CA LYS A 36 15.03 -48.04 -10.70
C LYS A 36 15.77 -46.70 -10.57
N PRO A 37 15.29 -45.74 -9.76
CA PRO A 37 16.04 -44.51 -9.54
C PRO A 37 17.34 -44.87 -8.82
N VAL A 38 18.45 -44.79 -9.55
CA VAL A 38 19.76 -44.65 -8.94
C VAL A 38 19.70 -43.36 -8.14
N VAL A 39 19.68 -43.49 -6.82
CA VAL A 39 19.73 -42.38 -5.87
C VAL A 39 21.02 -41.63 -6.14
N LYS A 40 20.94 -40.60 -6.99
CA LYS A 40 22.00 -39.59 -7.10
C LYS A 40 22.07 -38.95 -5.73
N LYS A 41 23.17 -39.19 -5.03
CA LYS A 41 23.54 -38.48 -3.80
C LYS A 41 23.47 -36.99 -4.14
N THR A 42 22.42 -36.32 -3.71
CA THR A 42 22.29 -34.88 -3.79
C THR A 42 23.47 -34.31 -3.01
N ALA A 43 24.23 -33.43 -3.66
CA ALA A 43 25.29 -32.69 -3.00
C ALA A 43 24.69 -32.02 -1.75
N PRO A 44 25.36 -32.08 -0.58
CA PRO A 44 24.83 -31.48 0.62
C PRO A 44 24.66 -29.99 0.35
N VAL A 45 23.41 -29.53 0.38
CA VAL A 45 23.07 -28.11 0.44
C VAL A 45 23.87 -27.53 1.59
N ALA A 46 24.78 -26.60 1.28
CA ALA A 46 25.63 -25.96 2.27
C ALA A 46 24.73 -25.30 3.32
N LYS A 47 24.53 -25.99 4.44
CA LYS A 47 23.81 -25.43 5.58
C LYS A 47 24.61 -24.22 6.00
N LYS A 48 24.00 -23.04 5.87
CA LYS A 48 24.58 -21.78 6.34
C LYS A 48 24.85 -21.95 7.83
N GLN A 49 26.11 -22.25 8.18
CA GLN A 49 26.48 -22.49 9.56
C GLN A 49 26.25 -21.17 10.32
N LEU A 50 25.42 -21.23 11.34
CA LEU A 50 25.29 -20.14 12.29
C LEU A 50 26.65 -19.91 12.93
N PRO A 51 27.07 -18.65 13.12
CA PRO A 51 28.32 -18.36 13.78
C PRO A 51 28.32 -19.00 15.18
N PRO A 52 29.47 -19.51 15.65
CA PRO A 52 29.57 -20.07 16.98
C PRO A 52 29.24 -19.01 18.03
N PRO A 53 28.64 -19.39 19.17
CA PRO A 53 28.32 -18.46 20.24
C PRO A 53 29.59 -17.78 20.76
N PRO A 54 29.48 -16.52 21.22
CA PRO A 54 30.62 -15.80 21.76
C PRO A 54 31.24 -16.56 22.94
N LYS A 55 32.55 -16.78 22.88
CA LYS A 55 33.31 -17.53 23.91
C LYS A 55 33.49 -16.76 25.22
N LYS A 56 33.24 -15.44 25.21
CA LYS A 56 33.44 -14.56 26.37
C LYS A 56 32.13 -14.40 27.11
N ASN A 57 32.15 -14.65 28.42
CA ASN A 57 31.07 -14.27 29.32
C ASN A 57 31.12 -12.75 29.53
N ILE A 58 30.54 -11.99 28.60
CA ILE A 58 30.41 -10.53 28.73
C ILE A 58 29.23 -10.28 29.66
N LYS A 59 29.52 -9.76 30.87
CA LYS A 59 28.48 -9.22 31.72
C LYS A 59 27.91 -7.97 31.07
N LEU A 60 26.60 -7.82 31.08
CA LEU A 60 25.96 -6.60 30.64
C LEU A 60 26.49 -5.46 31.52
N ARG A 61 26.98 -4.39 30.89
CA ARG A 61 27.39 -3.20 31.63
C ARG A 61 26.14 -2.47 32.08
N GLU A 62 26.17 -1.93 33.28
CA GLU A 62 25.15 -0.99 33.74
C GLU A 62 25.22 0.27 32.89
N ILE A 63 24.09 0.67 32.34
CA ILE A 63 23.93 1.90 31.56
C ILE A 63 23.30 2.93 32.50
N ASP A 64 23.86 4.13 32.52
CA ASP A 64 23.31 5.22 33.32
C ASP A 64 22.21 5.95 32.52
N ASP A 65 20.96 5.65 32.87
CA ASP A 65 19.78 6.28 32.25
C ASP A 65 19.47 7.66 32.85
N LYS A 66 20.25 8.15 33.82
CA LYS A 66 20.03 9.45 34.47
C LYS A 66 20.46 10.64 33.63
N ASN A 67 21.17 10.41 32.52
CA ASN A 67 21.51 11.45 31.56
C ASN A 67 20.33 11.81 30.62
N PHE A 68 19.11 11.78 31.15
CA PHE A 68 17.94 12.28 30.46
C PHE A 68 17.62 13.70 30.93
N ASN A 69 17.60 14.64 29.99
CA ASN A 69 17.19 16.02 30.24
C ASN A 69 16.00 16.34 29.33
N SER A 70 14.81 16.51 29.93
CA SER A 70 13.58 16.84 29.21
C SER A 70 13.69 18.17 28.49
N ASP A 71 14.33 19.16 29.10
CA ASP A 71 14.44 20.51 28.59
C ASP A 71 15.40 20.57 27.38
N TYR A 72 16.35 19.63 27.33
CA TYR A 72 17.20 19.42 26.15
C TYR A 72 16.44 18.71 25.02
N MET A 73 15.60 17.72 25.33
CA MET A 73 14.81 16.99 24.35
C MET A 73 13.63 17.80 23.80
N TYR A 74 13.06 18.65 24.64
CA TYR A 74 11.87 19.44 24.35
C TYR A 74 12.06 20.85 24.93
N PRO A 75 12.92 21.68 24.30
CA PRO A 75 13.08 23.06 24.75
C PRO A 75 11.76 23.81 24.62
N GLU A 76 11.35 24.49 25.69
CA GLU A 76 10.17 25.34 25.66
C GLU A 76 10.47 26.60 24.85
N ASP A 77 9.70 26.81 23.79
CA ASP A 77 9.67 28.09 23.11
C ASP A 77 9.12 29.13 24.08
N LYS A 78 9.87 30.21 24.33
CA LYS A 78 9.45 31.36 25.15
C LYS A 78 8.34 32.19 24.49
N LYS A 79 7.31 31.55 23.94
CA LYS A 79 6.11 32.23 23.47
C LYS A 79 5.12 32.29 24.63
N ALA A 80 4.75 33.53 24.97
CA ALA A 80 3.93 33.90 26.11
C ALA A 80 2.79 32.91 26.39
N THR A 81 2.65 32.54 27.66
CA THR A 81 1.58 31.72 28.23
C THR A 81 0.21 32.05 27.64
N PRO A 82 -0.45 31.14 26.90
CA PRO A 82 -1.90 31.21 26.76
C PRO A 82 -2.53 30.83 28.09
N LYS A 83 -3.42 31.69 28.57
CA LYS A 83 -4.18 31.50 29.81
C LYS A 83 -4.81 30.10 29.84
N THR A 84 -4.69 29.46 31.00
CA THR A 84 -5.42 28.27 31.43
C THR A 84 -6.84 28.26 30.89
N VAL A 85 -7.20 27.22 30.13
CA VAL A 85 -8.60 26.88 29.88
C VAL A 85 -8.85 25.47 30.40
N GLU A 86 -9.94 25.40 31.15
CA GLU A 86 -10.57 24.27 31.82
C GLU A 86 -10.72 22.98 30.99
N LYS A 87 -10.98 21.93 31.75
CA LYS A 87 -11.18 20.52 31.42
C LYS A 87 -12.38 20.23 30.47
N ALA A 88 -12.12 19.30 29.53
CA ALA A 88 -13.01 18.38 28.76
C ALA A 88 -13.69 18.90 27.47
N PRO A 89 -14.09 18.04 26.48
CA PRO A 89 -13.82 16.60 26.21
C PRO A 89 -13.15 16.34 24.82
N ALA A 90 -13.02 15.05 24.46
CA ALA A 90 -12.66 14.37 23.17
C ALA A 90 -12.38 15.20 21.88
N PRO A 91 -11.51 14.70 20.96
CA PRO A 91 -10.94 15.50 19.88
C PRO A 91 -12.00 15.87 18.84
N SER A 92 -12.48 17.11 18.89
CA SER A 92 -13.10 17.75 17.74
C SER A 92 -12.00 18.15 16.76
N GLU A 93 -12.15 17.65 15.53
CA GLU A 93 -11.36 17.93 14.35
C GLU A 93 -10.97 19.41 14.21
N PRO A 94 -9.76 19.73 13.73
CA PRO A 94 -9.42 21.12 13.43
C PRO A 94 -10.23 21.56 12.21
N ALA A 95 -11.28 22.33 12.48
CA ALA A 95 -11.94 23.21 11.53
C ALA A 95 -10.88 24.13 10.88
N THR A 96 -10.32 23.68 9.77
CA THR A 96 -9.48 24.51 8.91
C THR A 96 -10.39 25.08 7.84
N ALA A 97 -10.55 26.39 7.91
CA ALA A 97 -11.34 27.20 7.00
C ALA A 97 -11.17 26.75 5.55
N SER A 98 -12.30 26.37 4.96
CA SER A 98 -12.50 25.99 3.56
C SER A 98 -12.20 27.17 2.62
N SER A 99 -10.93 27.40 2.31
CA SER A 99 -10.51 28.09 1.08
C SER A 99 -9.66 27.19 0.18
N GLY A 100 -9.83 25.87 0.32
CA GLY A 100 -9.12 24.84 -0.43
C GLY A 100 -9.89 24.42 -1.68
N MET A 101 -9.20 24.43 -2.81
CA MET A 101 -9.54 23.91 -4.14
C MET A 101 -10.71 22.90 -4.20
N SER A 102 -11.58 23.03 -5.21
CA SER A 102 -12.68 22.08 -5.39
C SER A 102 -12.19 20.71 -5.85
N LYS A 103 -13.02 19.68 -5.69
CA LYS A 103 -12.72 18.31 -6.14
C LYS A 103 -12.43 18.28 -7.64
N GLU A 104 -13.19 19.02 -8.43
CA GLU A 104 -13.06 19.11 -9.89
C GLU A 104 -11.72 19.76 -10.27
N GLU A 105 -11.32 20.83 -9.58
CA GLU A 105 -10.03 21.48 -9.80
C GLU A 105 -8.84 20.57 -9.46
N CYS A 106 -8.96 19.78 -8.38
CA CYS A 106 -7.97 18.78 -8.01
C CYS A 106 -7.88 17.66 -9.05
N ILE A 107 -9.02 17.12 -9.51
CA ILE A 107 -9.08 16.09 -10.57
C ILE A 107 -8.50 16.61 -11.89
N ALA A 108 -8.77 17.87 -12.25
CA ALA A 108 -8.21 18.49 -13.45
C ALA A 108 -6.67 18.55 -13.41
N MET A 109 -6.08 18.66 -12.22
CA MET A 109 -4.63 18.78 -12.04
C MET A 109 -3.90 17.43 -12.05
N ILE A 110 -4.48 16.36 -11.47
CA ILE A 110 -3.78 15.08 -11.29
C ILE A 110 -4.42 13.89 -12.00
N THR A 111 -5.61 14.05 -12.59
CA THR A 111 -6.53 13.03 -13.11
C THR A 111 -7.37 12.29 -12.07
N GLN A 112 -8.52 11.76 -12.51
CA GLN A 112 -9.49 11.07 -11.66
C GLN A 112 -8.88 9.82 -11.02
N GLU A 113 -8.09 9.04 -11.77
CA GLU A 113 -7.44 7.84 -11.24
C GLU A 113 -6.46 8.13 -10.09
N LYS A 114 -5.79 9.29 -10.11
CA LYS A 114 -4.88 9.70 -9.04
C LYS A 114 -5.64 10.24 -7.85
N PHE A 115 -6.72 10.97 -8.08
CA PHE A 115 -7.61 11.42 -7.04
C PHE A 115 -8.23 10.24 -6.27
N ASP A 116 -8.70 9.21 -6.99
CA ASP A 116 -9.28 8.01 -6.39
C ASP A 116 -8.24 7.24 -5.58
N LYS A 117 -7.00 7.15 -6.09
CA LYS A 117 -5.87 6.55 -5.33
C LYS A 117 -5.57 7.31 -4.05
N TYR A 118 -5.53 8.65 -4.08
CA TYR A 118 -5.32 9.43 -2.88
C TYR A 118 -6.47 9.28 -1.89
N THR A 119 -7.70 9.22 -2.39
CA THR A 119 -8.88 9.02 -1.53
C THR A 119 -8.85 7.64 -0.88
N ALA A 120 -8.42 6.61 -1.60
CA ALA A 120 -8.20 5.28 -1.04
C ALA A 120 -7.05 5.23 -0.02
N MET A 121 -5.99 6.02 -0.21
CA MET A 121 -4.84 6.08 0.70
C MET A 121 -5.13 6.86 1.99
N PHE A 122 -5.84 7.98 1.88
CA PHE A 122 -6.08 8.89 2.99
C PHE A 122 -7.46 8.72 3.64
N GLY A 123 -8.34 7.92 3.05
CA GLY A 123 -9.65 7.57 3.61
C GLY A 123 -10.68 8.70 3.57
N SER A 124 -10.36 9.87 2.98
CA SER A 124 -11.29 10.98 2.82
C SER A 124 -10.98 11.81 1.58
N GLU A 125 -12.04 12.35 0.96
CA GLU A 125 -11.91 13.23 -0.21
C GLU A 125 -11.21 14.55 0.16
N GLU A 126 -11.45 15.05 1.37
CA GLU A 126 -10.84 16.28 1.89
C GLU A 126 -9.31 16.16 2.06
N ALA A 127 -8.80 14.99 2.47
CA ALA A 127 -7.37 14.76 2.57
C ALA A 127 -6.70 14.71 1.19
N SER A 128 -7.38 14.15 0.18
CA SER A 128 -6.93 14.18 -1.21
C SER A 128 -6.87 15.60 -1.76
N ILE A 129 -7.88 16.43 -1.43
CA ILE A 129 -7.90 17.86 -1.77
C ILE A 129 -6.73 18.60 -1.10
N LYS A 130 -6.42 18.30 0.18
CA LYS A 130 -5.24 18.86 0.87
C LYS A 130 -3.93 18.47 0.17
N ARG A 131 -3.80 17.23 -0.33
CA ARG A 131 -2.64 16.81 -1.12
C ARG A 131 -2.56 17.55 -2.44
N CYS A 132 -3.68 17.77 -3.12
CA CYS A 132 -3.76 18.61 -4.32
C CYS A 132 -3.33 20.05 -4.05
N ASN A 133 -3.79 20.66 -2.95
CA ASN A 133 -3.36 22.00 -2.56
C ASN A 133 -1.84 22.09 -2.34
N MET A 134 -1.26 21.06 -1.70
CA MET A 134 0.19 20.97 -1.54
C MET A 134 0.89 20.84 -2.90
N LEU A 135 0.40 19.99 -3.80
CA LEU A 135 0.98 19.84 -5.15
C LEU A 135 0.88 21.13 -5.97
N LYS A 136 -0.22 21.86 -5.85
CA LYS A 136 -0.41 23.16 -6.49
C LYS A 136 0.57 24.21 -5.97
N ALA A 137 0.87 24.19 -4.66
CA ALA A 137 1.85 25.10 -4.07
C ALA A 137 3.31 24.77 -4.42
N MET A 138 3.58 23.59 -4.99
CA MET A 138 4.91 23.15 -5.42
C MET A 138 5.16 23.29 -6.93
N GLN A 139 4.12 23.61 -7.71
CA GLN A 139 4.24 23.95 -9.13
C GLN A 139 4.51 25.44 -9.31
#